data_AF-A0AAN7KPT0-F1
#
_entry.id   AF-A0AAN7KPT0-F1
#
_cell.length_a   1.000
_cell.length_b   1.000
_cell.length_c   1.000
_cell.angle_alpha   90.00
_cell.angle_beta   90.00
_cell.angle_gamma   90.00
#
_symmetry.space_group_name_H-M   'P 1'
#
loop_
_entity.id
_entity.type
_entity.pdbx_description
1 polymer ?
#
loop_
_entity_poly.entity_id
_entity_poly.type
_entity_poly.pdbx_seq_one_letter_code
_entity_poly.pdbx_strand_id
1 'polypeptide(L)'
;MSAYGFAIVQTLIIDIEPDEHVKRSMNEINAAARLRVAANEKAEAQKIIQIKRAEGEAESKYLAGVGIARQRQAIVDGLRESVMGFSENVPGTTAKDILDMVLVTQYFDTLKEIGSTSKSSAVFIPHGPGAISDIATQIREGLLQASAVN
;
A
#
# COMPACT_ATOMS: atom_id res chain seq x y z
N MET A 1 -29.83 -30.56 -68.37
CA MET A 1 -30.64 -29.35 -68.62
C MET A 1 -30.09 -28.67 -69.87
N SER A 2 -30.21 -29.37 -71.00
CA SER A 2 -29.52 -29.05 -72.27
C SER A 2 -30.39 -29.43 -73.48
N ALA A 3 -31.71 -29.44 -73.29
CA ALA A 3 -32.69 -29.66 -74.36
C ALA A 3 -33.29 -28.33 -74.89
N TYR A 4 -33.12 -27.23 -74.15
CA TYR A 4 -33.54 -25.87 -74.54
C TYR A 4 -32.41 -24.92 -74.14
N GLY A 5 -31.85 -24.15 -75.07
CA GLY A 5 -30.52 -23.52 -75.01
C GLY A 5 -30.29 -22.41 -73.97
N PHE A 6 -30.57 -22.65 -72.70
CA PHE A 6 -30.28 -21.74 -71.58
C PHE A 6 -29.35 -22.42 -70.56
N ALA A 7 -28.35 -21.69 -70.09
CA ALA A 7 -27.44 -22.10 -69.01
C ALA A 7 -27.71 -21.24 -67.76
N ILE A 8 -28.11 -21.88 -66.67
CA ILE A 8 -28.30 -21.21 -65.38
C ILE A 8 -26.93 -20.99 -64.75
N VAL A 9 -26.46 -19.74 -64.71
CA VAL A 9 -25.13 -19.37 -64.18
C VAL A 9 -25.14 -19.32 -62.65
N GLN A 10 -26.21 -18.77 -62.05
CA GLN A 10 -26.41 -18.71 -60.61
C GLN A 10 -27.89 -18.52 -60.29
N THR A 11 -28.38 -19.20 -59.25
CA THR A 11 -29.71 -19.00 -58.68
C THR A 11 -29.57 -18.40 -57.30
N LEU A 12 -30.07 -17.18 -57.10
CA LEU A 12 -30.13 -16.56 -55.78
C LEU A 12 -31.37 -17.05 -55.06
N ILE A 13 -31.20 -17.61 -53.86
CA ILE A 13 -32.32 -17.91 -52.97
C ILE A 13 -32.78 -16.58 -52.39
N ILE A 14 -34.03 -16.23 -52.67
CA ILE A 14 -34.65 -14.95 -52.28
C ILE A 14 -35.24 -14.99 -50.87
N ASP A 15 -35.72 -16.15 -50.41
CA ASP A 15 -36.24 -16.30 -49.06
C ASP A 15 -36.18 -17.76 -48.57
N ILE A 16 -35.95 -17.95 -47.27
CA ILE A 16 -36.06 -19.21 -46.54
C ILE A 16 -36.75 -18.88 -45.22
N GLU A 17 -37.97 -19.38 -45.04
CA GLU A 17 -38.68 -19.30 -43.77
C GLU A 17 -38.56 -20.63 -43.01
N PRO A 18 -37.68 -20.72 -41.99
CA PRO A 18 -37.67 -21.85 -41.09
C PRO A 18 -38.88 -21.80 -40.16
N ASP A 19 -39.22 -22.95 -39.59
CA ASP A 19 -40.27 -23.07 -38.57
C ASP A 19 -40.02 -22.11 -37.39
N GLU A 20 -41.10 -21.55 -36.85
CA GLU A 20 -41.05 -20.56 -35.77
C GLU A 20 -40.30 -21.07 -34.54
N HIS A 21 -40.47 -22.37 -34.20
CA HIS A 21 -39.74 -22.99 -33.10
C HIS A 21 -38.24 -23.03 -33.37
N VAL A 22 -37.82 -23.37 -34.59
CA VAL A 22 -36.40 -23.44 -34.98
C VAL A 22 -35.78 -22.04 -34.94
N LYS A 23 -36.50 -21.03 -35.45
CA LYS A 23 -36.04 -19.63 -35.44
C LYS A 23 -35.83 -19.12 -34.02
N ARG A 24 -36.75 -19.40 -33.11
CA ARG A 24 -36.66 -19.00 -31.71
C ARG A 24 -35.50 -19.71 -31.00
N SER A 25 -35.39 -21.03 -31.14
CA SER A 25 -34.28 -21.79 -30.55
C SER A 25 -32.92 -21.36 -31.08
N MET A 26 -32.78 -21.10 -32.38
CA MET A 26 -31.54 -20.58 -32.94
C MET A 26 -31.19 -19.21 -32.37
N ASN A 27 -32.17 -18.33 -32.17
CA ASN A 27 -31.94 -17.01 -31.61
C ASN A 27 -31.51 -17.10 -30.13
N GLU A 28 -32.14 -17.96 -29.35
CA GLU A 28 -31.78 -18.21 -27.95
C GLU A 28 -30.38 -18.80 -27.82
N ILE A 29 -29.98 -19.76 -28.68
CA ILE A 29 -28.63 -20.33 -28.70
C ILE A 29 -27.59 -19.24 -29.02
N ASN A 30 -27.84 -18.42 -30.03
CA ASN A 30 -26.95 -17.34 -30.41
C ASN A 30 -26.84 -16.26 -29.32
N ALA A 31 -27.96 -15.91 -28.68
CA ALA A 31 -27.99 -14.98 -27.56
C ALA A 31 -27.19 -15.54 -26.38
N ALA A 32 -27.40 -16.80 -26.00
CA ALA A 32 -26.67 -17.46 -24.91
C ALA A 32 -25.16 -17.57 -25.20
N ALA A 33 -24.78 -17.90 -26.43
CA ALA A 33 -23.37 -17.93 -26.84
C ALA A 33 -22.72 -16.55 -26.72
N ARG A 34 -23.38 -15.48 -27.20
CA ARG A 34 -22.90 -14.10 -27.06
C ARG A 34 -22.81 -13.66 -25.60
N LEU A 35 -23.80 -14.00 -24.79
CA LEU A 35 -23.81 -13.71 -23.35
C LEU A 35 -22.66 -14.43 -22.63
N ARG A 36 -22.37 -15.67 -22.98
CA ARG A 36 -21.26 -16.43 -22.40
C ARG A 36 -19.90 -15.82 -22.73
N VAL A 37 -19.69 -15.39 -23.97
CA VAL A 37 -18.46 -14.67 -24.37
C VAL A 37 -18.34 -13.35 -23.59
N ALA A 38 -19.41 -12.54 -23.56
CA ALA A 38 -19.40 -11.28 -22.82
C ALA A 38 -19.19 -11.48 -21.30
N ALA A 39 -19.72 -12.55 -20.71
CA ALA A 39 -19.53 -12.87 -19.30
C ALA A 39 -18.07 -13.27 -19.01
N ASN A 40 -17.45 -14.08 -19.87
CA ASN A 40 -16.05 -14.46 -19.74
C ASN A 40 -15.12 -13.24 -19.86
N GLU A 41 -15.34 -12.38 -20.86
CA GLU A 41 -14.54 -11.14 -21.03
C GLU A 41 -14.69 -10.21 -19.82
N LYS A 42 -15.91 -10.06 -19.29
CA LYS A 42 -16.14 -9.28 -18.06
C LYS A 42 -15.42 -9.89 -16.85
N ALA A 43 -15.45 -11.21 -16.69
CA ALA A 43 -14.77 -11.89 -15.59
C ALA A 43 -13.25 -11.74 -15.68
N GLU A 44 -12.68 -11.85 -16.88
CA GLU A 44 -11.25 -11.61 -17.12
C GLU A 44 -10.87 -10.16 -16.83
N ALA A 45 -11.66 -9.19 -17.29
CA ALA A 45 -11.43 -7.78 -16.98
C ALA A 45 -11.44 -7.51 -15.48
N GLN A 46 -12.41 -8.07 -14.74
CA GLN A 46 -12.47 -7.95 -13.28
C GLN A 46 -11.25 -8.59 -12.60
N LYS A 47 -10.82 -9.76 -13.07
CA LYS A 47 -9.61 -10.43 -12.56
C LYS A 47 -8.37 -9.56 -12.76
N ILE A 48 -8.21 -8.96 -13.94
CA ILE A 48 -7.08 -8.07 -14.24
C ILE A 48 -7.09 -6.85 -13.32
N ILE A 49 -8.25 -6.20 -13.14
CA ILE A 49 -8.39 -5.05 -12.24
C ILE A 49 -8.00 -5.43 -10.81
N GLN A 50 -8.49 -6.57 -10.31
CA GLN A 50 -8.20 -7.02 -8.95
C GLN A 50 -6.71 -7.34 -8.74
N ILE A 51 -6.07 -8.02 -9.69
CA ILE A 51 -4.64 -8.33 -9.63
C ILE A 51 -3.82 -7.04 -9.67
N LYS A 52 -4.12 -6.13 -10.61
CA LYS A 52 -3.38 -4.86 -10.75
C LYS A 52 -3.51 -3.98 -9.51
N ARG A 53 -4.69 -3.98 -8.88
CA ARG A 53 -4.90 -3.30 -7.61
C ARG A 53 -4.06 -3.93 -6.49
N ALA A 54 -4.06 -5.25 -6.38
CA ALA A 54 -3.27 -5.95 -5.37
C ALA A 54 -1.75 -5.76 -5.56
N GLU A 55 -1.28 -5.79 -6.82
CA GLU A 55 0.12 -5.48 -7.17
C GLU A 55 0.48 -4.06 -6.76
N GLY A 56 -0.35 -3.07 -7.10
CA GLY A 56 -0.13 -1.68 -6.73
C GLY A 56 -0.14 -1.44 -5.22
N GLU A 57 -1.04 -2.10 -4.49
CA GLU A 57 -1.08 -2.03 -3.02
C GLU A 57 0.17 -2.66 -2.38
N ALA A 58 0.67 -3.78 -2.92
CA ALA A 58 1.90 -4.41 -2.45
C ALA A 58 3.13 -3.55 -2.73
N GLU A 59 3.25 -3.00 -3.95
CA GLU A 59 4.35 -2.13 -4.34
C GLU A 59 4.35 -0.82 -3.53
N SER A 60 3.17 -0.23 -3.30
CA SER A 60 3.04 0.96 -2.46
C SER A 60 3.52 0.70 -1.03
N LYS A 61 3.18 -0.44 -0.43
CA LYS A 61 3.64 -0.80 0.92
C LYS A 61 5.14 -1.04 0.95
N TYR A 62 5.69 -1.69 -0.07
CA TYR A 62 7.12 -1.90 -0.22
C TYR A 62 7.87 -0.57 -0.30
N LEU A 63 7.45 0.33 -1.20
CA LEU A 63 8.05 1.66 -1.36
C LEU A 63 7.93 2.49 -0.09
N ALA A 64 6.80 2.44 0.61
CA ALA A 64 6.63 3.11 1.90
C ALA A 64 7.63 2.57 2.95
N GLY A 65 7.81 1.24 3.02
CA GLY A 65 8.78 0.60 3.90
C GLY A 65 10.22 1.02 3.59
N VAL A 66 10.60 1.03 2.30
CA VAL A 66 11.90 1.50 1.84
C VAL A 66 12.11 2.98 2.17
N GLY A 67 11.07 3.81 2.01
CA GLY A 67 11.09 5.22 2.37
C GLY A 67 11.35 5.44 3.87
N ILE A 68 10.62 4.72 4.74
CA ILE A 68 10.82 4.78 6.19
C ILE A 68 12.23 4.31 6.57
N ALA A 69 12.73 3.23 5.97
CA ALA A 69 14.07 2.73 6.25
C ALA A 69 15.15 3.75 5.85
N ARG A 70 15.03 4.34 4.65
CA ARG A 70 15.94 5.41 4.20
C ARG A 70 15.85 6.66 5.07
N GLN A 71 14.65 7.05 5.48
CA GLN A 71 14.44 8.16 6.41
C GLN A 71 15.15 7.89 7.74
N ARG A 72 14.98 6.68 8.31
CA ARG A 72 15.66 6.29 9.55
C ARG A 72 17.18 6.31 9.41
N GLN A 73 17.70 5.84 8.28
CA GLN A 73 19.13 5.90 7.99
C GLN A 73 19.64 7.34 7.97
N ALA A 74 18.95 8.23 7.25
CA ALA A 74 19.32 9.65 7.19
C ALA A 74 19.26 10.34 8.57
N ILE A 75 18.31 9.98 9.43
CA ILE A 75 18.23 10.49 10.81
C ILE A 75 19.46 10.04 11.62
N VAL A 76 19.83 8.76 11.56
CA VAL A 76 20.99 8.22 12.29
C VAL A 76 22.28 8.87 11.81
N ASP A 77 22.44 9.02 10.49
CA ASP A 77 23.63 9.64 9.89
C ASP A 77 23.74 11.12 10.28
N GLY A 78 22.63 11.87 10.25
CA GLY A 78 22.59 13.27 10.68
C GLY A 78 22.84 13.45 12.19
N LEU A 79 22.33 12.53 13.02
CA LEU A 79 22.62 12.54 14.45
C LEU A 79 24.11 12.26 14.72
N ARG A 80 24.71 11.31 13.99
CA ARG A 80 26.14 10.99 14.08
C ARG A 80 26.99 12.20 13.70
N GLU A 81 26.67 12.87 12.60
CA GLU A 81 27.35 14.10 12.18
C GLU A 81 27.23 15.20 13.24
N SER A 82 26.04 15.38 13.82
CA SER A 82 25.79 16.34 14.89
C SER A 82 26.63 16.05 16.14
N VAL A 83 26.76 14.77 16.53
CA VAL A 83 27.58 14.35 17.67
C VAL A 83 29.07 14.59 17.41
N MET A 84 29.57 14.28 16.20
CA MET A 84 30.96 14.55 15.84
C MET A 84 31.26 16.06 15.80
N GLY A 85 30.39 16.85 15.18
CA GLY A 85 30.54 18.31 15.10
C GLY A 85 30.50 18.99 16.48
N PHE A 86 29.65 18.54 17.41
CA PHE A 86 29.66 19.05 18.78
C PHE A 86 30.90 18.64 19.57
N SER A 87 31.36 17.39 19.39
CA SER A 87 32.57 16.90 20.05
C SER A 87 33.83 17.65 19.63
N GLU A 88 33.90 18.14 18.39
CA GLU A 88 35.04 18.93 17.89
C GLU A 88 35.01 20.38 18.38
N ASN A 89 33.81 20.98 18.47
CA ASN A 89 33.64 22.40 18.79
C ASN A 89 33.57 22.71 20.29
N VAL A 90 33.23 21.73 21.14
CA VAL A 90 33.12 21.92 22.59
C VAL A 90 34.04 20.95 23.32
N PRO A 91 35.21 21.41 23.82
CA PRO A 91 36.13 20.54 24.54
C PRO A 91 35.53 20.12 25.90
N GLY A 92 35.42 18.80 26.10
CA GLY A 92 35.01 18.20 27.38
C GLY A 92 33.63 17.54 27.39
N THR A 93 32.84 17.64 26.32
CA THR A 93 31.56 16.91 26.21
C THR A 93 31.77 15.47 25.78
N THR A 94 31.16 14.52 26.49
CA THR A 94 31.16 13.12 26.08
C THR A 94 29.99 12.82 25.14
N ALA A 95 30.09 11.77 24.32
CA ALA A 95 28.98 11.33 23.48
C ALA A 95 27.69 11.04 24.29
N LYS A 96 27.84 10.70 25.57
CA LYS A 96 26.73 10.46 26.50
C LYS A 96 25.97 11.75 26.83
N ASP A 97 26.68 12.85 27.09
CA ASP A 97 26.05 14.14 27.40
C ASP A 97 25.26 14.69 26.21
N ILE A 98 25.75 14.47 24.99
CA ILE A 98 25.06 14.87 23.75
C ILE A 98 23.80 14.03 23.54
N LEU A 99 23.87 12.71 23.78
CA LEU A 99 22.70 11.83 23.69
C LEU A 99 21.63 12.20 24.72
N ASP A 100 22.02 12.56 25.94
CA ASP A 100 21.09 13.01 26.99
C ASP A 100 20.40 14.33 26.59
N MET A 101 21.12 15.28 25.97
CA MET A 101 20.54 16.52 25.46
C MET A 101 19.57 16.30 24.28
N VAL A 102 19.88 15.34 23.39
CA VAL A 102 19.00 14.94 22.28
C VAL A 102 17.72 14.29 22.81
N LEU A 103 17.81 13.45 23.83
CA LEU A 103 16.66 12.83 24.51
C LEU A 103 15.71 13.88 25.10
N VAL A 104 16.25 14.91 25.76
CA VAL A 104 15.46 16.02 26.30
C VAL A 104 14.77 16.81 25.18
N THR A 105 15.46 17.06 24.06
CA THR A 105 14.89 17.77 22.91
C THR A 105 13.77 16.96 22.26
N GLN A 106 13.98 15.66 22.06
CA GLN A 106 12.97 14.74 21.51
C GLN A 106 11.74 14.68 22.42
N TYR A 107 11.94 14.65 23.75
CA TYR A 107 10.85 14.73 24.71
C TYR A 107 10.01 16.00 24.50
N PHE A 108 10.63 17.18 24.39
CA PHE A 108 9.90 18.42 24.14
C PHE A 108 9.21 18.46 22.77
N ASP A 109 9.84 17.91 21.72
CA ASP A 109 9.20 17.81 20.39
C ASP A 109 7.97 16.90 20.42
N THR A 110 8.04 15.77 21.13
CA THR A 110 6.85 14.90 21.31
C THR A 110 5.74 15.59 22.09
N LEU A 111 6.09 16.36 23.13
CA LEU A 111 5.12 17.17 23.87
C LEU A 111 4.49 18.25 22.99
N LYS A 112 5.27 18.90 22.12
CA LYS A 112 4.80 19.89 21.16
C LYS A 112 3.87 19.26 20.12
N GLU A 113 4.20 18.09 19.59
CA GLU A 113 3.38 17.37 18.61
C GLU A 113 2.03 16.93 19.22
N ILE A 114 2.08 16.36 20.44
CA ILE A 114 0.91 16.00 21.24
C ILE A 114 0.02 17.22 21.53
N GLY A 115 0.62 18.36 21.87
CA GLY A 115 -0.08 19.61 22.14
C GLY A 115 -0.64 20.29 20.88
N SER A 116 0.02 20.13 19.73
CA SER A 116 -0.43 20.66 18.44
C SER A 116 -1.59 19.86 17.83
N THR A 117 -1.67 18.58 18.16
CA THR A 117 -2.76 17.72 17.73
C THR A 117 -3.99 17.98 18.61
N SER A 118 -4.92 18.81 18.13
CA SER A 118 -6.13 19.27 18.88
C SER A 118 -7.10 18.17 19.36
N LYS A 119 -6.75 16.89 19.27
CA LYS A 119 -7.54 15.74 19.74
C LYS A 119 -7.04 15.11 21.05
N SER A 120 -5.95 15.61 21.66
CA SER A 120 -5.48 15.12 22.96
C SER A 120 -6.34 15.68 24.09
N SER A 121 -7.21 14.85 24.68
CA SER A 121 -8.21 15.26 25.67
C SER A 121 -7.69 15.39 27.11
N ALA A 122 -6.54 14.80 27.46
CA ALA A 122 -5.73 15.08 28.65
C ALA A 122 -4.51 14.13 28.67
N VAL A 123 -3.29 14.64 28.77
CA VAL A 123 -2.08 13.82 28.95
C VAL A 123 -1.49 14.16 30.32
N PHE A 124 -1.55 13.22 31.27
CA PHE A 124 -0.93 13.37 32.58
C PHE A 124 0.56 13.03 32.46
N ILE A 125 1.39 14.06 32.53
CA ILE A 125 2.83 13.94 32.49
C ILE A 125 3.34 14.03 33.94
N PRO A 126 4.00 12.98 34.48
CA PRO A 126 4.65 13.08 35.78
C PRO A 126 5.78 14.11 35.70
N HIS A 127 5.58 15.28 36.30
CA HIS A 127 6.50 16.41 36.30
C HIS A 127 7.28 16.46 37.62
N GLY A 128 8.01 15.38 37.91
CA GLY A 128 8.98 15.35 38.99
C GLY A 128 10.41 15.48 38.42
N PRO A 129 11.36 16.13 39.11
CA PRO A 129 12.77 16.17 38.68
C PRO A 129 13.41 14.78 38.46
N GLY A 130 12.87 13.74 39.11
CA GLY A 130 13.28 12.34 38.91
C GLY A 130 12.57 11.62 37.76
N ALA A 131 11.48 12.17 37.22
CA ALA A 131 10.63 11.47 36.25
C ALA A 131 11.36 11.17 34.93
N ILE A 132 12.29 12.02 34.50
CA ILE A 132 13.09 11.79 33.29
C ILE A 132 14.07 10.63 33.50
N SER A 133 14.70 10.55 34.67
CA SER A 133 15.56 9.42 35.04
C SER A 133 14.75 8.13 35.15
N ASP A 134 13.57 8.19 35.75
CA ASP A 134 12.68 7.05 35.91
C ASP A 134 12.17 6.55 34.55
N ILE A 135 11.76 7.45 33.64
CA ILE A 135 11.36 7.11 32.27
C ILE A 135 12.54 6.50 31.50
N ALA A 136 13.72 7.10 31.58
CA ALA A 136 14.92 6.57 30.90
C ALA A 136 15.30 5.17 31.44
N THR A 137 15.13 4.93 32.73
CA THR A 137 15.39 3.63 33.36
C THR A 137 14.34 2.60 32.96
N GLN A 138 13.06 2.95 32.97
CA GLN A 138 11.97 2.07 32.54
C GLN A 138 12.05 1.69 31.07
N ILE A 139 12.42 2.62 30.18
CA ILE A 139 12.63 2.31 28.75
C ILE A 139 13.80 1.33 28.58
N ARG A 140 14.89 1.52 29.33
CA ARG A 140 16.08 0.64 29.29
C ARG A 140 15.76 -0.76 29.82
N GLU A 141 15.06 -0.86 30.94
CA GLU A 141 14.63 -2.15 31.52
C GLU A 141 13.64 -2.87 30.61
N GLY A 142 12.68 -2.15 30.02
CA GLY A 142 11.73 -2.74 29.08
C GLY A 142 12.40 -3.35 27.84
N LEU A 143 13.43 -2.68 27.29
CA LEU A 143 14.22 -3.20 26.16
C LEU A 143 15.07 -4.41 26.57
N LEU A 144 15.69 -4.38 27.75
CA LEU A 144 16.49 -5.51 28.26
C LEU A 144 15.61 -6.72 28.59
N GLN A 145 14.42 -6.52 29.14
CA GLN A 145 13.48 -7.60 29.44
C GLN A 145 12.86 -8.20 28.19
N ALA A 146 12.59 -7.39 27.15
CA ALA A 146 12.21 -7.89 25.84
C ALA A 146 13.34 -8.71 25.17
N SER A 147 14.60 -8.37 25.47
CA SER A 147 15.77 -9.12 24.97
C SER A 147 16.00 -10.43 25.72
N ALA A 148 15.59 -10.52 26.99
CA ALA A 148 15.77 -11.70 27.84
C ALA A 148 14.64 -12.75 27.71
N VAL A 149 13.56 -12.42 26.99
CA VAL A 149 12.40 -13.30 26.78
C VAL A 149 12.45 -14.00 25.40
N ASN A 150 13.54 -13.87 24.65
CA ASN A 150 13.85 -14.69 23.46
C ASN A 150 14.95 -15.72 23.76
#